data_AF-A0A7C4FNN7-F1
#
_entry.id   AF-A0A7C4FNN7-F1
#
_cell.length_a   1.000
_cell.length_b   1.000
_cell.length_c   1.000
_cell.angle_alpha   90.00
_cell.angle_beta   90.00
_cell.angle_gamma   90.00
#
_symmetry.space_group_name_H-M   'P 1'
#
loop_
_entity.id
_entity.type
_entity.pdbx_description
1 polymer ?
#
loop_
_entity_poly.entity_id
_entity_poly.type
_entity_poly.pdbx_seq_one_letter_code
_entity_poly.pdbx_strand_id
1 'polypeptide(L)'
;MRKFRNIYDERYTQFLKYYPQVEKIYETPYSMPELDPLRHEIALCIMFGFHQAAITLTNHLIEWFVKLMLIYKDSTKKSKTKDVSKKIVENIEGLFKEGIDNYIDKDMSQTISKAKSIGIFTKDQWKRLNEIRENYRNAFGHADSRKIFGDSEIKLTGMSTEEDKLRLEEPVSTKIAEMPIIQGLLKYKFAEAHSVEYFTYIDNLIRDTLPKVFPSSEDIFNNK
;
A
#
# COMPACT_ATOMS: atom_id res chain seq x y z
N MET A 1 21.22 11.86 26.74
CA MET A 1 21.75 12.45 25.49
C MET A 1 22.34 11.42 24.51
N ARG A 2 23.27 10.53 24.91
CA ARG A 2 23.93 9.57 23.97
C ARG A 2 22.98 8.64 23.19
N LYS A 3 21.91 8.12 23.83
CA LYS A 3 20.91 7.25 23.17
C LYS A 3 20.05 7.99 22.12
N PHE A 4 19.75 9.27 22.34
CA PHE A 4 18.99 10.08 21.39
C PHE A 4 19.79 10.36 20.11
N ARG A 5 21.10 10.60 20.24
CA ARG A 5 22.00 10.82 19.11
C ARG A 5 22.05 9.60 18.18
N ASN A 6 22.12 8.39 18.74
CA ASN A 6 22.13 7.16 17.96
C ASN A 6 20.86 6.96 17.12
N ILE A 7 19.68 7.22 17.69
CA ILE A 7 18.40 7.12 16.94
C ILE A 7 18.36 8.15 15.82
N TYR A 8 18.77 9.39 16.13
CA TYR A 8 18.83 10.46 15.13
C TYR A 8 19.76 10.09 13.98
N ASP A 9 20.99 9.67 14.27
CA ASP A 9 21.99 9.32 13.25
C ASP A 9 21.53 8.12 12.38
N GLU A 10 20.88 7.12 12.99
CA GLU A 10 20.29 5.99 12.28
C GLU A 10 19.18 6.47 11.32
N ARG A 11 18.23 7.27 11.81
CA ARG A 11 17.10 7.77 10.99
C ARG A 11 17.57 8.75 9.92
N TYR A 12 18.57 9.57 10.21
CA TYR A 12 19.18 10.46 9.25
C TYR A 12 19.87 9.68 8.11
N THR A 13 20.54 8.57 8.45
CA THR A 13 21.14 7.68 7.45
C THR A 13 20.06 7.06 6.54
N GLN A 14 18.94 6.62 7.11
CA GLN A 14 17.79 6.13 6.32
C GLN A 14 17.23 7.24 5.42
N PHE A 15 17.09 8.45 5.95
CA PHE A 15 16.58 9.60 5.21
C PHE A 15 17.44 9.90 3.98
N LEU A 16 18.76 10.01 4.14
CA LEU A 16 19.67 10.25 3.03
C LEU A 16 19.62 9.14 1.96
N LYS A 17 19.41 7.89 2.38
CA LYS A 17 19.29 6.75 1.46
C LYS A 17 17.99 6.77 0.67
N TYR A 18 16.86 7.06 1.32
CA TYR A 18 15.54 6.82 0.74
C TYR A 18 14.82 8.07 0.25
N TYR A 19 15.11 9.26 0.78
CA TYR A 19 14.50 10.51 0.31
C TYR A 19 14.61 10.67 -1.22
N PRO A 20 15.79 10.53 -1.85
CA PRO A 20 15.90 10.69 -3.31
C PRO A 20 15.04 9.68 -4.12
N GLN A 21 14.69 8.54 -3.52
CA GLN A 21 13.91 7.51 -4.20
C GLN A 21 12.41 7.81 -4.21
N VAL A 22 11.93 8.63 -3.28
CA VAL A 22 10.51 8.98 -3.14
C VAL A 22 10.24 10.48 -3.18
N GLU A 23 11.26 11.32 -3.38
CA GLU A 23 11.20 12.79 -3.43
C GLU A 23 10.09 13.28 -4.35
N LYS A 24 10.10 12.84 -5.61
CA LYS A 24 9.08 13.23 -6.59
C LYS A 24 7.66 12.87 -6.13
N ILE A 25 7.49 11.65 -5.61
CA ILE A 25 6.19 11.17 -5.10
C ILE A 25 5.75 12.02 -3.91
N TYR A 26 6.68 12.34 -3.00
CA TYR A 26 6.44 13.12 -1.79
C TYR A 26 5.98 14.55 -2.11
N GLU A 27 6.67 15.22 -3.02
CA GLU A 27 6.46 16.63 -3.39
C GLU A 27 5.29 16.84 -4.34
N THR A 28 4.90 15.81 -5.10
CA THR A 28 3.81 15.90 -6.06
C THR A 28 2.52 15.32 -5.47
N PRO A 29 1.61 16.13 -4.92
CA PRO A 29 0.32 15.61 -4.47
C PRO A 29 -0.52 15.06 -5.63
N TYR A 30 -1.53 14.27 -5.32
CA TYR A 30 -2.59 13.91 -6.27
C TYR A 30 -3.59 15.05 -6.49
N SER A 31 -3.56 16.08 -5.62
CA SER A 31 -4.62 17.09 -5.49
C SER A 31 -5.95 16.47 -5.05
N MET A 32 -5.87 15.43 -4.21
CA MET A 32 -7.00 14.70 -3.66
C MET A 32 -6.87 14.60 -2.14
N PRO A 33 -7.61 15.39 -1.35
CA PRO A 33 -7.49 15.40 0.10
C PRO A 33 -7.81 14.05 0.75
N GLU A 34 -8.58 13.19 0.07
CA GLU A 34 -8.92 11.84 0.54
C GLU A 34 -7.75 10.85 0.43
N LEU A 35 -6.72 11.15 -0.39
CA LEU A 35 -5.59 10.24 -0.68
C LEU A 35 -4.25 10.83 -0.26
N ASP A 36 -4.08 12.15 -0.37
CA ASP A 36 -2.80 12.83 -0.16
C ASP A 36 -2.18 12.67 1.23
N PRO A 37 -2.96 12.71 2.35
CA PRO A 37 -2.40 12.47 3.67
C PRO A 37 -1.75 11.09 3.78
N LEU A 38 -2.43 10.05 3.28
CA LEU A 38 -1.93 8.68 3.32
C LEU A 38 -0.70 8.49 2.42
N ARG A 39 -0.72 9.06 1.21
CA ARG A 39 0.46 9.10 0.31
C ARG A 39 1.67 9.72 1.00
N HIS A 40 1.47 10.86 1.66
CA HIS A 40 2.53 11.58 2.36
C HIS A 40 3.11 10.76 3.53
N GLU A 41 2.25 10.14 4.33
CA GLU A 41 2.66 9.26 5.43
C GLU A 41 3.48 8.06 4.94
N ILE A 42 3.08 7.41 3.83
CA ILE A 42 3.84 6.30 3.25
C ILE A 42 5.25 6.75 2.86
N ALA A 43 5.37 7.91 2.19
CA ALA A 43 6.65 8.45 1.80
C ALA A 43 7.55 8.74 3.02
N LEU A 44 7.00 9.33 4.09
CA LEU A 44 7.72 9.54 5.34
C LEU A 44 8.15 8.21 5.98
N CYS A 45 7.28 7.19 5.98
CA CYS A 45 7.65 5.85 6.47
C CYS A 45 8.87 5.31 5.70
N ILE A 46 8.90 5.45 4.38
CA ILE A 46 10.04 5.01 3.56
C ILE A 46 11.30 5.82 3.89
N MET A 47 11.21 7.15 3.91
CA MET A 47 12.32 8.04 4.22
C MET A 47 12.97 7.70 5.57
N PHE A 48 12.16 7.39 6.59
CA PHE A 48 12.67 7.08 7.92
C PHE A 48 12.95 5.58 8.15
N GLY A 49 12.87 4.73 7.13
CA GLY A 49 13.21 3.30 7.22
C GLY A 49 12.14 2.42 7.89
N PHE A 50 10.89 2.88 7.97
CA PHE A 50 9.73 2.14 8.47
C PHE A 50 9.05 1.34 7.35
N HIS A 51 9.81 0.50 6.67
CA HIS A 51 9.37 -0.15 5.42
C HIS A 51 8.16 -1.08 5.57
N GLN A 52 8.02 -1.78 6.70
CA GLN A 52 6.83 -2.61 6.96
C GLN A 52 5.56 -1.75 7.09
N ALA A 53 5.65 -0.61 7.78
CA ALA A 53 4.55 0.34 7.87
C ALA A 53 4.22 0.93 6.50
N ALA A 54 5.23 1.27 5.70
CA ALA A 54 5.04 1.73 4.33
C ALA A 54 4.28 0.72 3.46
N ILE A 55 4.61 -0.58 3.52
CA ILE A 55 3.88 -1.63 2.81
C ILE A 55 2.42 -1.71 3.27
N THR A 56 2.18 -1.69 4.59
CA THR A 56 0.83 -1.73 5.15
C THR A 56 -0.01 -0.53 4.73
N LEU A 57 0.54 0.69 4.84
CA LEU A 57 -0.14 1.91 4.42
C LEU A 57 -0.34 1.94 2.90
N THR A 58 0.59 1.40 2.11
CA THR A 58 0.42 1.26 0.66
C THR A 58 -0.77 0.34 0.33
N ASN A 59 -0.95 -0.77 1.06
CA ASN A 59 -2.13 -1.63 0.91
C ASN A 59 -3.43 -0.86 1.21
N HIS A 60 -3.43 -0.04 2.27
CA HIS A 60 -4.59 0.81 2.60
C HIS A 60 -4.85 1.85 1.51
N LEU A 61 -3.81 2.47 0.94
CA LEU A 61 -3.93 3.47 -0.11
C LEU A 61 -4.63 2.89 -1.35
N ILE A 62 -4.18 1.74 -1.84
CA ILE A 62 -4.81 1.14 -3.03
C ILE A 62 -6.22 0.63 -2.74
N GLU A 63 -6.50 0.09 -1.55
CA GLU A 63 -7.84 -0.34 -1.18
C GLU A 63 -8.81 0.85 -1.11
N TRP A 64 -8.37 1.93 -0.46
CA TRP A 64 -9.17 3.15 -0.34
C TRP A 64 -9.38 3.81 -1.69
N PHE A 65 -8.33 3.92 -2.52
CA PHE A 65 -8.42 4.43 -3.88
C PHE A 65 -9.50 3.70 -4.68
N VAL A 66 -9.45 2.37 -4.73
CA VAL A 66 -10.41 1.57 -5.51
C VAL A 66 -11.84 1.78 -5.01
N LYS A 67 -12.07 1.84 -3.69
CA LYS A 67 -13.38 2.14 -3.11
C LYS A 67 -13.85 3.54 -3.52
N LEU A 68 -12.98 4.53 -3.36
CA LEU A 68 -13.27 5.93 -3.67
C LEU A 68 -13.68 6.10 -5.14
N MET A 69 -12.95 5.48 -6.07
CA MET A 69 -13.31 5.51 -7.48
C MET A 69 -14.70 4.97 -7.78
N LEU A 70 -15.09 3.86 -7.14
CA LEU A 70 -16.41 3.26 -7.31
C LEU A 70 -17.51 4.16 -6.75
N ILE A 71 -17.25 4.77 -5.60
CA ILE A 71 -18.16 5.74 -4.95
C ILE A 71 -18.39 6.95 -5.87
N TYR A 72 -17.33 7.56 -6.40
CA TYR A 72 -17.44 8.71 -7.30
C TYR A 72 -18.11 8.37 -8.65
N LYS A 73 -17.91 7.15 -9.15
CA LYS A 73 -18.59 6.71 -10.37
C LYS A 73 -20.10 6.50 -10.19
N ASP A 74 -20.53 6.06 -9.03
CA ASP A 74 -21.96 5.93 -8.74
C ASP A 74 -22.61 7.30 -8.42
N SER A 75 -21.86 8.22 -7.80
CA SER A 75 -22.36 9.59 -7.55
C SER A 75 -22.56 10.41 -8.83
N THR A 76 -21.68 10.26 -9.82
CA THR A 76 -21.81 10.93 -11.14
C THR A 76 -23.03 10.47 -11.93
N LYS A 77 -23.50 9.23 -11.77
CA LYS A 77 -24.77 8.78 -12.36
C LYS A 77 -25.99 9.51 -11.75
N LYS A 78 -25.88 9.92 -10.48
CA LYS A 78 -26.97 10.52 -9.70
C LYS A 78 -26.96 12.05 -9.67
N SER A 79 -25.87 12.71 -10.06
CA SER A 79 -25.78 14.18 -10.03
C SER A 79 -26.78 14.90 -10.95
N LYS A 80 -27.55 14.16 -11.75
CA LYS A 80 -28.61 14.67 -12.63
C LYS A 80 -29.88 15.13 -11.92
N THR A 81 -30.00 14.94 -10.60
CA THR A 81 -31.16 15.41 -9.81
C THR A 81 -30.72 16.11 -8.53
N LYS A 82 -30.41 17.42 -8.62
CA LYS A 82 -30.24 18.27 -7.43
C LYS A 82 -31.62 18.60 -6.85
N ASP A 83 -31.84 18.25 -5.59
CA ASP A 83 -33.02 18.67 -4.85
C ASP A 83 -32.79 20.08 -4.31
N VAL A 84 -33.46 21.06 -4.94
CA VAL A 84 -33.32 22.49 -4.63
C VAL A 84 -33.83 22.83 -3.21
N SER A 85 -34.59 21.91 -2.59
CA SER A 85 -35.13 22.09 -1.24
C SER A 85 -34.16 21.74 -0.10
N LYS A 86 -33.05 21.03 -0.40
CA LYS A 86 -32.07 20.59 0.59
C LYS A 86 -30.87 21.51 0.72
N LYS A 87 -30.25 21.53 1.90
CA LYS A 87 -28.98 22.25 2.11
C LYS A 87 -27.88 21.64 1.25
N ILE A 88 -26.87 22.44 0.91
CA ILE A 88 -25.74 22.00 0.07
C ILE A 88 -25.04 20.77 0.66
N VAL A 89 -24.83 20.73 1.98
CA VAL A 89 -24.19 19.61 2.68
C VAL A 89 -25.03 18.32 2.56
N GLU A 90 -26.34 18.40 2.79
CA GLU A 90 -27.26 17.26 2.68
C GLU A 90 -27.32 16.71 1.24
N ASN A 91 -27.24 17.60 0.26
CA ASN A 91 -27.15 17.21 -1.15
C ASN A 91 -25.81 16.50 -1.44
N ILE A 92 -24.68 16.96 -0.89
CA ILE A 92 -23.37 16.30 -1.03
C ILE A 92 -23.37 14.92 -0.36
N GLU A 93 -23.88 14.81 0.87
CA GLU A 93 -24.00 13.52 1.56
C GLU A 93 -24.85 12.53 0.76
N GLY A 94 -25.98 13.00 0.21
CA GLY A 94 -26.86 12.20 -0.62
C GLY A 94 -26.20 11.69 -1.92
N LEU A 95 -25.26 12.45 -2.50
CA LEU A 95 -24.57 12.07 -3.74
C LEU A 95 -23.72 10.80 -3.56
N PHE A 96 -23.06 10.68 -2.41
CA PHE A 96 -22.11 9.58 -2.16
C PHE A 96 -22.72 8.41 -1.39
N LYS A 97 -23.85 8.61 -0.70
CA LYS A 97 -24.46 7.63 0.21
C LYS A 97 -24.57 6.22 -0.37
N GLU A 98 -25.13 6.06 -1.56
CA GLU A 98 -25.29 4.74 -2.19
C GLU A 98 -23.93 4.10 -2.51
N GLY A 99 -22.98 4.88 -3.04
CA GLY A 99 -21.63 4.38 -3.29
C GLY A 99 -20.97 3.90 -2.01
N ILE A 100 -21.10 4.68 -0.93
CA ILE A 100 -20.56 4.33 0.39
C ILE A 100 -21.20 3.01 0.85
N ASP A 101 -22.52 2.92 0.88
CA ASP A 101 -23.28 1.74 1.31
C ASP A 101 -22.90 0.49 0.47
N ASN A 102 -22.59 0.67 -0.82
CA ASN A 102 -22.26 -0.43 -1.72
C ASN A 102 -20.82 -0.94 -1.58
N TYR A 103 -19.86 -0.09 -1.22
CA TYR A 103 -18.43 -0.40 -1.40
C TYR A 103 -17.57 -0.28 -0.14
N ILE A 104 -17.97 0.46 0.89
CA ILE A 104 -17.08 0.76 2.02
C ILE A 104 -16.69 -0.50 2.83
N ASP A 105 -17.66 -1.39 3.04
CA ASP A 105 -17.48 -2.65 3.79
C ASP A 105 -17.04 -3.81 2.89
N LYS A 106 -16.86 -3.58 1.59
CA LYS A 106 -16.44 -4.62 0.65
C LYS A 106 -14.94 -4.86 0.78
N ASP A 107 -14.55 -6.12 0.67
CA ASP A 107 -13.14 -6.47 0.60
C ASP A 107 -12.52 -6.00 -0.73
N MET A 108 -11.21 -5.77 -0.71
CA MET A 108 -10.49 -5.29 -1.89
C MET A 108 -10.60 -6.23 -3.11
N SER A 109 -10.80 -7.55 -2.91
CA SER A 109 -10.93 -8.47 -4.03
C SER A 109 -12.23 -8.24 -4.80
N GLN A 110 -13.32 -7.94 -4.08
CA GLN A 110 -14.60 -7.56 -4.63
C GLN A 110 -14.52 -6.20 -5.35
N THR A 111 -13.91 -5.20 -4.71
CA THR A 111 -13.82 -3.85 -5.29
C THR A 111 -12.89 -3.78 -6.49
N ILE A 112 -11.75 -4.48 -6.49
CA ILE A 112 -10.87 -4.60 -7.68
C ILE A 112 -11.61 -5.30 -8.82
N SER A 113 -12.34 -6.38 -8.54
CA SER A 113 -13.08 -7.13 -9.58
C SER A 113 -14.15 -6.25 -10.22
N LYS A 114 -14.83 -5.43 -9.41
CA LYS A 114 -15.77 -4.41 -9.90
C LYS A 114 -15.06 -3.32 -10.70
N ALA A 115 -13.93 -2.79 -10.23
CA ALA A 115 -13.15 -1.78 -10.96
C ALA A 115 -12.67 -2.27 -12.33
N LYS A 116 -12.34 -3.56 -12.45
CA LYS A 116 -12.00 -4.21 -13.72
C LYS A 116 -13.21 -4.23 -14.67
N SER A 117 -14.38 -4.66 -14.19
CA SER A 117 -15.57 -4.79 -15.06
C SER A 117 -16.05 -3.46 -15.63
N ILE A 118 -15.68 -2.34 -15.00
CA ILE A 118 -16.02 -0.99 -15.45
C ILE A 118 -14.90 -0.30 -16.23
N GLY A 119 -13.84 -1.03 -16.59
CA GLY A 119 -12.79 -0.58 -17.53
C GLY A 119 -11.77 0.42 -16.97
N ILE A 120 -11.66 0.57 -15.64
CA ILE A 120 -10.74 1.54 -15.02
C ILE A 120 -9.28 1.11 -15.20
N PHE A 121 -9.00 -0.16 -14.93
CA PHE A 121 -7.67 -0.75 -15.07
C PHE A 121 -7.55 -1.51 -16.38
N THR A 122 -6.38 -1.39 -17.02
CA THR A 122 -6.01 -2.29 -18.12
C THR A 122 -5.81 -3.72 -17.63
N LYS A 123 -5.81 -4.69 -18.54
CA LYS A 123 -5.57 -6.10 -18.20
C LYS A 123 -4.21 -6.31 -17.51
N ASP A 124 -3.19 -5.56 -17.93
CA ASP A 124 -1.83 -5.66 -17.39
C ASP A 124 -1.72 -5.01 -16.01
N GLN A 125 -2.29 -3.81 -15.83
CA GLN A 125 -2.42 -3.18 -14.50
C GLN A 125 -3.18 -4.08 -13.53
N TRP A 126 -4.23 -4.75 -14.01
CA TRP A 126 -4.99 -5.70 -13.20
C TRP A 126 -4.17 -6.93 -12.82
N LYS A 127 -3.43 -7.51 -13.77
CA LYS A 127 -2.57 -8.67 -13.50
C LYS A 127 -1.51 -8.31 -12.45
N ARG A 128 -0.86 -7.16 -12.61
CA ARG A 128 0.18 -6.70 -11.68
C ARG A 128 -0.38 -6.33 -10.31
N LEU A 129 -1.55 -5.70 -10.23
CA LEU A 129 -2.27 -5.49 -8.97
C LEU A 129 -2.59 -6.81 -8.26
N ASN A 130 -3.02 -7.82 -9.00
CA ASN A 130 -3.36 -9.12 -8.43
C ASN A 130 -2.12 -9.87 -7.92
N GLU A 131 -1.01 -9.84 -8.66
CA GLU A 131 0.29 -10.35 -8.22
C GLU A 131 0.75 -9.67 -6.93
N ILE A 132 0.67 -8.34 -6.90
CA ILE A 132 1.04 -7.52 -5.75
C ILE A 132 0.14 -7.81 -4.54
N ARG A 133 -1.17 -7.98 -4.75
CA ARG A 133 -2.12 -8.33 -3.69
C ARG A 133 -1.76 -9.67 -3.05
N GLU A 134 -1.43 -10.68 -3.85
CA GLU A 134 -1.03 -11.98 -3.33
C GLU A 134 0.31 -11.93 -2.60
N ASN A 135 1.29 -11.22 -3.15
CA ASN A 135 2.67 -11.23 -2.65
C ASN A 135 2.92 -10.27 -1.48
N TYR A 136 2.22 -9.13 -1.42
CA TYR A 136 2.45 -8.09 -0.40
C TYR A 136 1.27 -7.98 0.58
N ARG A 137 0.04 -7.83 0.09
CA ARG A 137 -1.14 -7.62 0.97
C ARG A 137 -1.47 -8.86 1.78
N ASN A 138 -1.63 -10.02 1.14
CA ASN A 138 -1.97 -11.25 1.84
C ASN A 138 -0.83 -11.72 2.75
N ALA A 139 0.41 -11.49 2.32
CA ALA A 139 1.60 -11.94 3.00
C ALA A 139 1.90 -11.09 4.26
N PHE A 140 1.83 -9.76 4.16
CA PHE A 140 2.05 -8.86 5.31
C PHE A 140 0.80 -8.62 6.15
N GLY A 141 -0.38 -8.54 5.54
CA GLY A 141 -1.65 -8.27 6.23
C GLY A 141 -2.15 -9.42 7.13
N HIS A 142 -1.81 -10.67 6.81
CA HIS A 142 -2.11 -11.85 7.64
C HIS A 142 -0.89 -12.45 8.34
N ALA A 143 0.27 -11.80 8.24
CA ALA A 143 1.54 -12.30 8.74
C ALA A 143 1.90 -13.73 8.28
N ASP A 144 1.39 -14.18 7.13
CA ASP A 144 1.55 -15.54 6.62
C ASP A 144 2.93 -15.74 5.99
N SER A 145 3.87 -16.22 6.80
CA SER A 145 5.26 -16.45 6.42
C SER A 145 5.40 -17.44 5.26
N ARG A 146 4.44 -18.36 5.04
CA ARG A 146 4.47 -19.28 3.88
C ARG A 146 4.23 -18.55 2.57
N LYS A 147 3.43 -17.47 2.58
CA LYS A 147 3.21 -16.63 1.40
C LYS A 147 4.37 -15.66 1.15
N ILE A 148 4.98 -15.14 2.21
CA ILE A 148 6.13 -14.21 2.09
C ILE A 148 7.37 -14.95 1.55
N PHE A 149 7.66 -16.11 2.13
CA PHE A 149 8.92 -16.81 1.84
C PHE A 149 8.76 -17.97 0.87
N GLY A 150 7.56 -18.51 0.64
CA GLY A 150 7.35 -19.66 -0.24
C GLY A 150 8.24 -20.84 0.14
N ASP A 151 8.94 -21.40 -0.86
CA ASP A 151 9.96 -22.44 -0.68
C ASP A 151 11.38 -21.89 -0.47
N SER A 152 11.51 -20.60 -0.12
CA SER A 152 12.83 -20.01 0.14
C SER A 152 13.49 -20.66 1.35
N GLU A 153 14.73 -21.08 1.15
CA GLU A 153 15.57 -21.69 2.17
C GLU A 153 16.65 -20.72 2.64
N ILE A 154 17.08 -20.93 3.89
CA ILE A 154 18.25 -20.27 4.47
C ILE A 154 19.20 -21.33 5.00
N LYS A 155 20.51 -21.09 4.86
CA LYS A 155 21.53 -21.91 5.50
C LYS A 155 21.79 -21.38 6.91
N LEU A 156 21.64 -22.23 7.91
CA LEU A 156 21.94 -21.91 9.29
C LEU A 156 23.07 -22.76 9.82
N THR A 157 23.98 -22.11 10.53
CA THR A 157 25.06 -22.75 11.27
C THR A 157 24.69 -22.75 12.73
N GLY A 158 24.47 -23.93 13.29
CA GLY A 158 24.29 -24.12 14.72
C GLY A 158 25.60 -23.92 15.48
N MET A 159 25.48 -23.60 16.77
CA MET A 159 26.61 -23.64 17.69
C MET A 159 26.20 -24.47 18.89
N SER A 160 27.00 -25.49 19.18
CA SER A 160 26.81 -26.38 20.33
C SER A 160 28.05 -26.39 21.21
N THR A 161 27.86 -26.86 22.44
CA THR A 161 28.95 -27.02 23.41
C THR A 161 29.15 -28.51 23.64
N GLU A 162 30.36 -28.99 23.40
CA GLU A 162 30.77 -30.37 23.64
C GLU A 162 32.07 -30.33 24.45
N GLU A 163 32.09 -30.97 25.63
CA GLU A 163 33.25 -30.96 26.54
C GLU A 163 33.79 -29.55 26.86
N ASP A 164 32.89 -28.61 27.21
CA ASP A 164 33.21 -27.20 27.49
C ASP A 164 33.91 -26.44 26.34
N LYS A 165 33.87 -26.97 25.12
CA LYS A 165 34.34 -26.29 23.91
C LYS A 165 33.17 -25.95 23.01
N LEU A 166 33.20 -24.73 22.47
CA LEU A 166 32.27 -24.32 21.41
C LEU A 166 32.65 -25.01 20.10
N ARG A 167 31.67 -25.66 19.48
CA ARG A 167 31.77 -26.18 18.11
C ARG A 167 30.71 -25.53 17.24
N LEU A 168 31.10 -25.17 16.03
CA LEU A 168 30.18 -24.80 14.97
C LEU A 168 29.72 -26.09 14.28
N GLU A 169 28.42 -26.19 14.05
CA GLU A 169 27.83 -27.31 13.32
C GLU A 169 27.90 -27.06 11.81
N GLU A 170 27.79 -28.12 11.02
CA GLU A 170 27.71 -27.98 9.57
C GLU A 170 26.45 -27.19 9.18
N PRO A 171 26.53 -26.28 8.18
CA PRO A 171 25.37 -25.50 7.76
C PRO A 171 24.23 -26.40 7.25
N VAL A 172 23.04 -26.23 7.83
CA VAL A 172 21.82 -26.94 7.40
C VAL A 172 20.92 -26.00 6.60
N SER A 173 20.41 -26.48 5.47
CA SER A 173 19.39 -25.75 4.70
C SER A 173 18.01 -26.02 5.28
N THR A 174 17.22 -24.98 5.47
CA THR A 174 15.89 -25.09 6.06
C THR A 174 14.96 -24.01 5.52
N LYS A 175 13.66 -24.34 5.44
CA LYS A 175 12.64 -23.43 4.92
C LYS A 175 12.42 -22.29 5.91
N ILE A 176 12.52 -21.06 5.42
CA ILE A 176 12.33 -19.85 6.24
C ILE A 176 10.93 -19.84 6.89
N ALA A 177 9.92 -20.32 6.15
CA ALA A 177 8.54 -20.40 6.63
C ALA A 177 8.37 -21.31 7.86
N GLU A 178 9.29 -22.24 8.10
CA GLU A 178 9.27 -23.18 9.22
C GLU A 178 10.11 -22.70 10.42
N MET A 179 10.71 -21.51 10.32
CA MET A 179 11.62 -20.97 11.35
C MET A 179 11.14 -19.64 11.94
N PRO A 180 10.21 -19.66 12.92
CA PRO A 180 9.67 -18.44 13.53
C PRO A 180 10.72 -17.47 14.06
N ILE A 181 11.83 -17.99 14.60
CA ILE A 181 12.88 -17.21 15.25
C ILE A 181 13.59 -16.21 14.32
N ILE A 182 13.65 -16.49 13.02
CA ILE A 182 14.30 -15.61 12.02
C ILE A 182 13.29 -14.80 11.19
N GLN A 183 12.01 -15.18 11.23
CA GLN A 183 10.99 -14.59 10.36
C GLN A 183 10.84 -13.08 10.58
N GLY A 184 10.95 -12.58 11.82
CA GLY A 184 10.85 -11.14 12.08
C GLY A 184 11.90 -10.34 11.31
N LEU A 185 13.16 -10.77 11.39
CA LEU A 185 14.28 -10.12 10.70
C LEU A 185 14.14 -10.22 9.18
N LEU A 186 13.76 -11.39 8.66
CA LEU A 186 13.61 -11.59 7.22
C LEU A 186 12.41 -10.83 6.65
N LYS A 187 11.29 -10.72 7.39
CA LYS A 187 10.16 -9.86 7.01
C LYS A 187 10.56 -8.39 6.96
N TYR A 188 11.40 -7.94 7.89
CA TYR A 188 11.95 -6.58 7.88
C TYR A 188 12.83 -6.36 6.63
N LYS A 189 13.73 -7.29 6.32
CA LYS A 189 14.62 -7.21 5.15
C LYS A 189 13.86 -7.27 3.82
N PHE A 190 12.85 -8.12 3.73
CA PHE A 190 11.96 -8.17 2.57
C PHE A 190 11.25 -6.82 2.38
N ALA A 191 10.69 -6.25 3.45
CA ALA A 191 10.01 -4.97 3.36
C ALA A 191 10.98 -3.84 2.92
N GLU A 192 12.18 -3.82 3.49
CA GLU A 192 13.26 -2.90 3.09
C GLU A 192 13.56 -3.00 1.58
N ALA A 193 13.66 -4.22 1.04
CA ALA A 193 13.97 -4.44 -0.36
C ALA A 193 12.86 -4.04 -1.34
N HIS A 194 11.59 -4.10 -0.93
CA HIS A 194 10.45 -3.98 -1.87
C HIS A 194 9.53 -2.78 -1.65
N SER A 195 9.57 -2.12 -0.49
CA SER A 195 8.62 -1.05 -0.15
C SER A 195 8.63 0.13 -1.14
N VAL A 196 9.81 0.54 -1.62
CA VAL A 196 9.94 1.64 -2.59
C VAL A 196 9.33 1.27 -3.94
N GLU A 197 9.68 0.11 -4.50
CA GLU A 197 9.14 -0.37 -5.78
C GLU A 197 7.62 -0.50 -5.69
N TYR A 198 7.13 -1.09 -4.59
CA TYR A 198 5.70 -1.31 -4.41
C TYR A 198 4.94 0.02 -4.31
N PHE A 199 5.40 0.95 -3.48
CA PHE A 199 4.74 2.26 -3.35
C PHE A 199 4.78 3.05 -4.66
N THR A 200 5.92 3.06 -5.35
CA THR A 200 6.09 3.73 -6.65
C THR A 200 5.11 3.19 -7.69
N TYR A 201 4.95 1.86 -7.76
CA TYR A 201 3.99 1.25 -8.66
C TYR A 201 2.55 1.69 -8.36
N ILE A 202 2.15 1.70 -7.09
CA ILE A 202 0.79 2.10 -6.69
C ILE A 202 0.54 3.58 -6.93
N ASP A 203 1.52 4.45 -6.63
CA ASP A 203 1.40 5.89 -6.86
C ASP A 203 1.23 6.19 -8.36
N ASN A 204 2.07 5.60 -9.22
CA ASN A 204 1.93 5.74 -10.68
C ASN A 204 0.59 5.22 -11.18
N LEU A 205 0.18 4.04 -10.71
CA LEU A 205 -1.11 3.46 -11.06
C LEU A 205 -2.27 4.41 -10.73
N ILE A 206 -2.26 5.03 -9.55
CA ILE A 206 -3.26 6.01 -9.14
C ILE A 206 -3.24 7.18 -10.10
N ARG A 207 -2.06 7.81 -10.33
CA ARG A 207 -1.92 8.96 -11.23
C ARG A 207 -2.40 8.69 -12.65
N ASP A 208 -2.07 7.53 -13.21
CA ASP A 208 -2.49 7.11 -14.56
C ASP A 208 -4.01 6.89 -14.67
N THR A 209 -4.66 6.66 -13.53
CA THR A 209 -6.06 6.30 -13.44
C THR A 209 -6.95 7.49 -13.07
N LEU A 210 -6.42 8.48 -12.34
CA LEU A 210 -7.17 9.68 -11.93
C LEU A 210 -7.93 10.37 -13.08
N PRO A 211 -7.31 10.64 -14.25
CA PRO A 211 -8.00 11.31 -15.35
C PRO A 211 -9.19 10.53 -15.93
N LYS A 212 -9.27 9.22 -15.69
CA LYS A 212 -10.34 8.36 -16.21
C LYS A 212 -11.56 8.30 -15.30
N VAL A 213 -11.40 8.75 -14.06
CA VAL A 213 -12.35 8.50 -12.97
C VAL A 213 -12.94 9.80 -12.44
N PHE A 214 -12.12 10.83 -12.37
CA PHE A 214 -12.53 12.16 -11.97
C PHE A 214 -12.60 13.01 -13.23
N PRO A 215 -13.80 13.38 -13.70
CA PRO A 215 -13.92 14.39 -14.74
C PRO A 215 -13.20 15.66 -14.28
N SER A 216 -12.65 16.42 -15.22
CA SER A 216 -12.13 17.75 -14.90
C SER A 216 -13.25 18.58 -14.25
N SER A 217 -12.91 19.53 -13.38
CA SER A 217 -13.89 20.46 -12.81
C SER A 217 -14.75 21.12 -13.90
N GLU A 218 -14.20 21.28 -15.11
CA GLU A 218 -14.92 21.79 -16.28
C GLU A 218 -16.06 20.86 -16.74
N ASP A 219 -15.91 19.54 -16.68
CA ASP A 219 -16.95 18.58 -17.11
C ASP A 219 -18.19 18.56 -16.18
N ILE A 220 -17.99 18.95 -14.92
CA ILE A 220 -19.06 19.03 -13.89
C ILE A 220 -19.92 20.28 -14.07
N PHE A 221 -19.35 21.37 -14.61
CA PHE A 221 -20.04 22.67 -14.76
C PHE A 221 -20.40 23.04 -16.21
N ASN A 222 -19.83 22.36 -17.22
CA ASN A 222 -20.10 22.64 -18.64
C ASN A 222 -21.16 21.73 -19.29
N ASN A 223 -21.73 20.77 -18.56
CA ASN A 223 -22.97 20.12 -18.98
C ASN A 223 -24.18 21.01 -18.62
N LYS A 224 -24.32 22.11 -19.36
CA LYS A 224 -25.58 22.87 -19.48
C LYS A 224 -26.27 22.49 -20.78
#